data_AF-A0A9P0GCE3-F1
#
_entry.id   AF-A0A9P0GCE3-F1
#
_cell.length_a   1.000
_cell.length_b   1.000
_cell.length_c   1.000
_cell.angle_alpha   90.00
_cell.angle_beta   90.00
_cell.angle_gamma   90.00
#
_symmetry.space_group_name_H-M   'P 1'
#
loop_
_entity.id
_entity.type
_entity.pdbx_description
1 polymer ?
#
loop_
_entity_poly.entity_id
_entity_poly.type
_entity_poly.pdbx_seq_one_letter_code
_entity_poly.pdbx_strand_id
1 'polypeptide(L)'
;MISAIGSNDPQKARLARQEDVASPEDQDSRQTRKRKWPKKDNVDIMRAYFIGTKCELSKQVFRKKTLIEWRRLRPDLNLTESQLANQLYAIRTHNLLTVLEIAMVKEEKRQTTNRDIQNGTGKN
;
A
#
# COMPACT_ATOMS: atom_id res chain seq x y z
N MET A 1 -72.00 -18.25 -34.86
CA MET A 1 -72.49 -16.86 -34.73
C MET A 1 -71.28 -15.99 -34.39
N ILE A 2 -70.74 -15.25 -35.37
CA ILE A 2 -70.93 -13.81 -35.63
C ILE A 2 -70.20 -12.92 -34.61
N SER A 3 -69.19 -12.19 -35.12
CA SER A 3 -68.71 -10.81 -34.84
C SER A 3 -68.60 -10.30 -33.39
N ALA A 4 -67.43 -9.84 -32.92
CA ALA A 4 -66.74 -8.56 -33.18
C ALA A 4 -67.15 -7.39 -32.23
N ILE A 5 -66.12 -6.68 -31.76
CA ILE A 5 -66.05 -5.28 -31.32
C ILE A 5 -66.56 -4.93 -29.91
N GLY A 6 -65.64 -4.34 -29.14
CA GLY A 6 -65.92 -3.65 -27.88
C GLY A 6 -64.68 -2.90 -27.41
N SER A 7 -64.33 -1.83 -28.12
CA SER A 7 -63.33 -0.84 -27.72
C SER A 7 -63.56 -0.33 -26.30
N ASN A 8 -62.50 -0.21 -25.50
CA ASN A 8 -62.45 0.86 -24.52
C ASN A 8 -61.01 1.36 -24.37
N ASP A 9 -60.77 2.48 -25.04
CA ASP A 9 -59.59 3.31 -24.96
C ASP A 9 -59.56 3.99 -23.58
N PRO A 10 -58.42 3.96 -22.88
CA PRO A 10 -58.06 5.16 -22.14
C PRO A 10 -56.67 5.65 -22.55
N GLN A 11 -56.66 6.59 -23.49
CA GLN A 11 -55.74 7.70 -23.54
C GLN A 11 -55.61 8.31 -22.14
N LYS A 12 -54.60 7.86 -21.40
CA LYS A 12 -54.00 8.66 -20.33
C LYS A 12 -52.50 8.56 -20.45
N ALA A 13 -51.99 9.42 -21.33
CA ALA A 13 -50.79 10.21 -21.10
C ALA A 13 -49.76 9.56 -20.19
N ARG A 14 -48.86 8.76 -20.77
CA ARG A 14 -47.53 8.62 -20.20
C ARG A 14 -46.51 8.67 -21.32
N LEU A 15 -46.30 9.90 -21.76
CA LEU A 15 -45.10 10.34 -22.44
C LEU A 15 -43.91 10.14 -21.48
N ALA A 16 -43.48 8.89 -21.28
CA ALA A 16 -42.21 8.55 -20.66
C ALA A 16 -41.22 8.30 -21.79
N ARG A 17 -40.90 9.39 -22.49
CA ARG A 17 -39.80 9.43 -23.45
C ARG A 17 -38.58 9.93 -22.69
N GLN A 18 -37.92 9.02 -21.99
CA GLN A 18 -36.53 9.17 -21.59
C GLN A 18 -35.97 7.76 -21.46
N GLU A 19 -35.66 7.17 -22.61
CA GLU A 19 -34.65 6.13 -22.70
C GLU A 19 -33.31 6.81 -22.43
N ASP A 20 -33.04 7.06 -21.15
CA ASP A 20 -31.67 7.28 -20.70
C ASP A 20 -31.00 5.91 -20.80
N VAL A 21 -30.32 5.74 -21.93
CA VAL A 21 -29.41 4.64 -22.23
C VAL A 21 -28.52 4.44 -21.01
N ALA A 22 -28.84 3.41 -20.22
CA ALA A 22 -27.93 2.86 -19.23
C ALA A 22 -26.76 2.26 -20.01
N SER A 23 -25.78 3.10 -20.34
CA SER A 23 -24.51 2.69 -20.93
C SER A 23 -23.76 1.86 -19.89
N PRO A 24 -23.54 0.55 -20.11
CA PRO A 24 -22.81 -0.29 -19.18
C PRO A 24 -21.30 -0.21 -19.50
N GLU A 25 -20.75 1.00 -19.52
CA GLU A 25 -19.33 1.26 -19.76
C GLU A 25 -18.99 2.42 -18.83
N ASP A 26 -18.65 2.21 -17.57
CA ASP A 26 -17.25 2.12 -17.13
C ASP A 26 -17.19 1.52 -15.72
N GLN A 27 -17.47 0.23 -15.57
CA GLN A 27 -16.83 -0.53 -14.50
C GLN A 27 -15.43 -0.93 -14.95
N ASP A 28 -14.62 0.07 -15.34
CA ASP A 28 -13.18 -0.12 -15.45
C ASP A 28 -12.71 -0.56 -14.07
N SER A 29 -12.35 -1.83 -14.06
CA SER A 29 -11.90 -2.55 -12.91
C SER A 29 -10.64 -1.86 -12.45
N ARG A 30 -10.75 -0.92 -11.50
CA ARG A 30 -9.64 -0.51 -10.63
C ARG A 30 -9.31 -1.67 -9.71
N GLN A 31 -9.02 -2.82 -10.31
CA GLN A 31 -8.15 -3.85 -9.81
C GLN A 31 -6.84 -3.12 -9.55
N THR A 32 -6.74 -2.55 -8.34
CA THR A 32 -5.53 -1.97 -7.80
C THR A 32 -4.46 -3.03 -7.98
N ARG A 33 -3.64 -2.89 -9.03
CA ARG A 33 -2.61 -3.88 -9.35
C ARG A 33 -1.77 -4.01 -8.10
N LYS A 34 -1.87 -5.14 -7.41
CA LYS A 34 -1.14 -5.38 -6.17
C LYS A 34 0.33 -5.19 -6.51
N ARG A 35 0.95 -4.17 -5.90
CA ARG A 35 2.36 -3.84 -6.15
C ARG A 35 3.18 -5.11 -5.91
N LYS A 36 3.93 -5.53 -6.93
CA LYS A 36 4.90 -6.60 -6.77
C LYS A 36 6.06 -6.03 -5.95
N TRP A 37 6.37 -6.67 -4.83
CA TRP A 37 7.48 -6.26 -3.95
C TRP A 37 8.74 -7.04 -4.34
N PRO A 38 9.70 -6.43 -5.05
CA PRO A 38 10.95 -7.09 -5.34
C PRO A 38 11.73 -7.32 -4.04
N LYS A 39 12.59 -8.34 -4.04
CA LYS A 39 13.44 -8.68 -2.89
C LYS A 39 14.25 -7.48 -2.38
N LYS A 40 14.78 -6.66 -3.31
CA LYS A 40 15.51 -5.42 -2.99
C LYS A 40 14.65 -4.45 -2.16
N ASP A 41 13.39 -4.28 -2.51
CA ASP A 41 12.50 -3.39 -1.75
C ASP A 41 12.22 -3.96 -0.36
N ASN A 42 12.09 -5.28 -0.21
CA ASN A 42 11.95 -5.89 1.11
C ASN A 42 13.17 -5.63 2.00
N VAL A 43 14.38 -5.71 1.43
CA VAL A 43 15.63 -5.36 2.12
C VAL A 43 15.64 -3.88 2.50
N ASP A 44 15.29 -2.99 1.58
CA ASP A 44 15.26 -1.54 1.82
C ASP A 44 14.21 -1.17 2.89
N ILE A 45 13.07 -1.87 2.95
CA ILE A 45 12.06 -1.71 4.01
C ILE A 45 12.62 -2.16 5.37
N MET A 46 13.31 -3.30 5.42
CA MET A 46 13.96 -3.76 6.66
C MET A 46 15.08 -2.82 7.11
N ARG A 47 15.83 -2.22 6.17
CA ARG A 47 16.81 -1.16 6.46
C ARG A 47 16.14 0.05 7.07
N ALA A 48 15.09 0.58 6.44
CA ALA A 48 14.32 1.71 6.95
C ALA A 48 13.76 1.42 8.35
N TYR A 49 13.29 0.19 8.58
CA TYR A 49 12.80 -0.25 9.89
C TYR A 49 13.91 -0.20 10.95
N PHE A 50 15.06 -0.82 10.71
CA PHE A 50 16.14 -0.85 11.70
C PHE A 50 16.76 0.53 11.96
N ILE A 51 16.87 1.38 10.94
CA ILE A 51 17.32 2.77 11.11
C ILE A 51 16.30 3.53 11.96
N GLY A 52 15.02 3.49 11.57
CA GLY A 52 13.96 4.22 12.22
C GLY A 52 13.75 3.79 13.67
N THR A 53 13.94 2.50 13.98
CA THR A 53 13.79 2.01 15.35
C THR A 53 15.10 1.92 16.14
N LYS A 54 16.24 2.35 15.57
CA LYS A 54 17.58 2.18 16.18
C LYS A 54 17.84 0.73 16.60
N CYS A 55 17.40 -0.23 15.80
CA CYS A 55 17.41 -1.66 16.11
C CYS A 55 16.59 -2.10 17.34
N GLU A 56 15.84 -1.20 17.98
CA GLU A 56 14.92 -1.53 19.08
C GLU A 56 13.56 -1.98 18.54
N LEU A 57 12.96 -2.99 19.16
CA LEU A 57 11.67 -3.53 18.75
C LEU A 57 10.52 -2.82 19.48
N SER A 58 10.45 -1.49 19.39
CA SER A 58 9.33 -0.74 19.99
C SER A 58 8.08 -0.79 19.09
N LYS A 59 6.99 -1.35 19.62
CA LYS A 59 5.74 -1.64 18.88
C LYS A 59 4.93 -0.39 18.50
N GLN A 60 5.07 0.73 19.22
CA GLN A 60 4.15 1.87 19.08
C GLN A 60 4.61 2.96 18.11
N VAL A 61 5.92 3.11 17.83
CA VAL A 61 6.45 4.27 17.08
C VAL A 61 7.12 3.89 15.76
N PHE A 62 7.17 2.60 15.42
CA PHE A 62 7.96 2.16 14.26
C PHE A 62 7.39 2.64 12.92
N ARG A 63 6.07 2.79 12.77
CA ARG A 63 5.43 3.11 11.47
C ARG A 63 5.90 4.46 10.91
N LYS A 64 5.78 5.52 11.72
CA LYS A 64 6.22 6.88 11.37
C LYS A 64 7.73 6.93 11.10
N LYS A 65 8.53 6.37 12.00
CA LYS A 65 10.00 6.38 11.86
C LYS A 65 10.46 5.59 10.64
N THR A 66 9.85 4.44 10.37
CA THR A 66 10.15 3.64 9.17
C THR A 66 9.78 4.40 7.91
N LEU A 67 8.64 5.11 7.88
CA LEU A 67 8.26 5.91 6.72
C LEU A 67 9.24 7.05 6.44
N ILE A 68 9.70 7.74 7.49
CA ILE A 68 10.70 8.82 7.36
C ILE A 68 11.97 8.27 6.72
N GLU A 69 12.51 7.17 7.23
CA GLU A 69 13.73 6.57 6.69
C GLU A 69 13.51 5.96 5.30
N TRP A 70 12.33 5.40 5.04
CA TRP A 70 11.97 4.90 3.71
C TRP A 70 12.02 6.02 2.67
N ARG A 71 11.41 7.18 2.96
CA ARG A 71 11.43 8.33 2.04
C ARG A 71 12.84 8.85 1.78
N ARG A 72 13.77 8.69 2.73
CA ARG A 72 15.19 9.01 2.53
C ARG A 72 15.89 8.02 1.62
N LEU A 73 15.59 6.73 1.75
CA LEU A 73 16.21 5.66 0.96
C LEU A 73 15.63 5.54 -0.46
N ARG A 74 14.31 5.74 -0.59
CA ARG A 74 13.53 5.56 -1.83
C ARG A 74 12.55 6.71 -2.01
N PRO A 75 13.04 7.92 -2.33
CA PRO A 75 12.18 9.08 -2.60
C PRO A 75 11.36 8.90 -3.89
N ASP A 76 11.77 7.98 -4.76
CA ASP A 76 11.06 7.55 -5.97
C ASP A 76 9.70 6.91 -5.68
N LEU A 77 9.51 6.37 -4.47
CA LEU A 77 8.35 5.56 -4.11
C LEU A 77 7.59 6.14 -2.92
N ASN A 78 6.47 6.79 -3.23
CA ASN A 78 5.54 7.33 -2.26
C ASN A 78 4.66 6.24 -1.65
N LEU A 79 5.19 5.56 -0.62
CA LEU A 79 4.45 4.60 0.17
C LEU A 79 3.80 5.24 1.39
N THR A 80 2.70 4.65 1.85
CA THR A 80 2.04 5.02 3.12
C THR A 80 2.60 4.21 4.29
N GLU A 81 2.40 4.71 5.51
CA GLU A 81 2.75 3.97 6.75
C GLU A 81 2.11 2.58 6.79
N SER A 82 0.84 2.48 6.36
CA SER A 82 0.09 1.24 6.35
C SER A 82 0.65 0.23 5.35
N GLN A 83 1.07 0.67 4.16
CA GLN A 83 1.69 -0.21 3.16
C GLN A 83 3.03 -0.77 3.67
N LEU A 84 3.86 0.08 4.27
CA LEU A 84 5.13 -0.36 4.88
C LEU A 84 4.90 -1.32 6.04
N ALA A 85 3.94 -1.05 6.91
CA ALA A 85 3.61 -1.92 8.04
C ALA A 85 3.10 -3.30 7.58
N ASN A 86 2.20 -3.32 6.58
CA ASN A 86 1.69 -4.56 6.01
C ASN A 86 2.80 -5.35 5.33
N GLN A 87 3.69 -4.68 4.60
CA GLN A 87 4.81 -5.36 3.94
C GLN A 87 5.84 -5.87 4.96
N LEU A 88 6.13 -5.13 6.03
CA LEU A 88 6.97 -5.60 7.13
C LEU A 88 6.39 -6.85 7.78
N TYR A 89 5.08 -6.87 8.01
CA TYR A 89 4.39 -8.05 8.51
C TYR A 89 4.57 -9.23 7.54
N ALA A 90 4.29 -9.01 6.25
CA ALA A 90 4.43 -10.03 5.21
C ALA A 90 5.85 -10.58 5.09
N ILE A 91 6.88 -9.73 5.21
CA ILE A 91 8.29 -10.15 5.20
C ILE A 91 8.57 -11.13 6.33
N ARG A 92 8.03 -10.88 7.52
CA ARG A 92 8.23 -11.71 8.71
C ARG A 92 7.41 -12.99 8.71
N THR A 93 6.16 -12.93 8.25
CA THR A 93 5.25 -14.09 8.27
C THR A 93 5.47 -15.04 7.11
N HIS A 94 5.83 -14.53 5.93
CA HIS A 94 6.04 -15.33 4.72
C HIS A 94 7.52 -15.59 4.42
N ASN A 95 8.43 -15.24 5.34
CA ASN A 95 9.88 -15.42 5.18
C ASN A 95 10.39 -14.88 3.84
N LEU A 96 9.91 -13.70 3.42
CA LEU A 96 10.33 -13.07 2.16
C LEU A 96 11.81 -12.65 2.17
N LEU A 97 12.41 -12.64 3.37
CA LEU A 97 13.83 -12.57 3.61
C LEU A 97 14.20 -13.67 4.60
N THR A 98 15.37 -14.26 4.40
CA THR A 98 15.93 -15.24 5.33
C THR A 98 16.33 -14.57 6.65
N VAL A 99 16.36 -15.35 7.73
CA VAL A 99 16.83 -14.88 9.05
C VAL A 99 18.25 -14.31 8.94
N LEU A 100 19.10 -14.95 8.14
CA LEU A 100 20.48 -14.51 7.90
C LEU A 100 20.53 -13.14 7.19
N GLU A 101 19.70 -12.91 6.17
CA GLU A 101 19.62 -11.60 5.51
C GLU A 101 19.13 -10.51 6.45
N ILE A 102 18.12 -10.81 7.28
CA ILE A 102 17.63 -9.87 8.29
C ILE A 102 18.72 -9.55 9.32
N ALA A 103 19.47 -10.55 9.77
CA ALA A 103 20.57 -10.38 10.71
C ALA A 103 21.71 -9.56 10.10
N MET A 104 22.07 -9.81 8.84
CA MET A 104 23.08 -9.02 8.12
C MET A 104 22.67 -7.56 8.00
N VAL A 105 21.41 -7.28 7.64
CA VAL A 105 20.90 -5.90 7.54
C VAL A 105 20.91 -5.21 8.91
N LYS A 106 20.53 -5.93 9.98
CA LYS A 106 20.59 -5.42 11.35
C LYS A 106 22.02 -5.08 11.77
N GLU A 107 22.97 -5.96 11.48
CA GLU A 107 24.38 -5.77 11.82
C GLU A 107 25.02 -4.63 11.04
N GLU A 108 24.75 -4.54 9.74
CA GLU A 108 25.17 -3.41 8.88
C GLU A 108 24.77 -2.07 9.51
N LYS A 109 23.53 -1.96 9.98
CA LYS A 109 23.02 -0.72 10.58
C LYS A 109 23.50 -0.48 12.00
N ARG A 110 23.66 -1.54 12.81
CA ARG A 110 24.27 -1.42 14.15
C ARG A 110 25.67 -0.81 14.08
N GLN A 111 26.50 -1.26 13.13
CA GLN A 111 27.85 -0.73 12.95
C GLN A 111 27.86 0.72 12.44
N THR A 112 26.92 1.07 11.56
CA THR A 112 26.79 2.44 11.04
C THR A 112 26.41 3.41 12.16
N THR A 113 25.37 3.09 12.93
CA THR A 113 24.91 3.95 14.06
C THR A 113 25.98 4.14 15.13
N ASN A 114 26.83 3.13 15.39
CA ASN A 114 27.91 3.25 16.37
C ASN A 114 29.03 4.19 15.90
N ARG A 115 29.30 4.24 14.59
CA ARG A 115 30.28 5.16 13.99
C ARG A 115 29.81 6.61 13.99
N ASP A 116 28.51 6.85 13.77
CA ASP A 116 27.94 8.21 13.83
C ASP A 116 28.01 8.81 15.24
N ILE A 117 27.90 7.98 16.29
CA ILE A 117 28.05 8.40 17.69
C ILE A 117 29.51 8.72 18.03
N GLN A 118 30.47 7.95 17.52
CA GLN A 118 31.90 8.17 17.78
C GLN A 118 32.48 9.38 17.02
N ASN A 119 31.89 9.77 15.88
CA ASN A 119 32.31 10.94 15.12
C ASN A 119 31.55 12.24 15.45
N GLY A 120 30.57 12.19 16.36
CA GLY A 120 29.76 13.34 16.78
C GLY A 120 30.30 14.15 17.97
N THR A 121 31.37 13.68 18.63
CA THR A 121 31.97 14.35 19.82
C THR A 121 33.22 15.14 19.47
N GLY A 122 33.20 15.85 18.34
CA GLY A 122 34.38 16.57 17.89
C GLY A 122 34.08 17.60 16.82
N LYS A 123 33.22 18.59 17.12
CA LYS A 123 33.24 19.91 16.49
C LYS A 123 32.33 20.90 17.23
N ASN A 124 33.01 21.84 17.91
CA ASN A 124 32.60 23.11 18.53
C ASN A 124 31.48 23.11 19.58
#